data_AF-A0A376RSN0-F1
#
_entry.id   AF-A0A376RSN0-F1
#
_cell.length_a   1.000
_cell.length_b   1.000
_cell.length_c   1.000
_cell.angle_alpha   90.00
_cell.angle_beta   90.00
_cell.angle_gamma   90.00
#
_symmetry.space_group_name_H-M   'P 1'
#
loop_
_entity.id
_entity.type
_entity.pdbx_description
1 polymer ?
#
loop_
_entity_poly.entity_id
_entity_poly.type
_entity_poly.pdbx_seq_one_letter_code
_entity_poly.pdbx_strand_id
1 'polypeptide(L)'
;MTRIKINARRIFSLLIPFFFFTSVHAEQTAAPAKPVTVEAKNETFAPQHPDQYLSWKATSEQSERVDALAEDPRLVILWAGYPFSRDYNKPRGHAFAVTDVRETLRTGAPKNAEDGPLPMACWSCKSPDVARLIQKTAKMATSTVNGRAAARKSSTT
;
A
#
# COMPACT_ATOMS: atom_id res chain seq x y z
N MET A 1 15.97 69.87 39.06
CA MET A 1 15.56 68.47 39.30
C MET A 1 15.28 67.81 37.96
N THR A 2 16.15 66.90 37.54
CA THR A 2 16.21 66.27 36.21
C THR A 2 15.14 65.19 36.04
N ARG A 3 14.23 65.36 35.05
CA ARG A 3 13.24 64.35 34.66
C ARG A 3 13.87 63.35 33.67
N ILE A 4 13.98 62.10 34.09
CA ILE A 4 14.37 60.96 33.25
C ILE A 4 13.27 60.74 32.19
N LYS A 5 13.60 60.92 30.91
CA LYS A 5 12.72 60.58 29.79
C LYS A 5 12.95 59.12 29.40
N ILE A 6 12.05 58.24 29.85
CA ILE A 6 12.06 56.81 29.49
C ILE A 6 11.70 56.68 28.01
N ASN A 7 12.65 56.17 27.23
CA ASN A 7 12.54 56.04 25.77
C ASN A 7 11.74 54.76 25.44
N ALA A 8 10.44 54.93 25.16
CA ALA A 8 9.46 53.88 24.88
C ALA A 8 9.82 52.96 23.69
N ARG A 9 10.86 53.30 22.92
CA ARG A 9 11.29 52.55 21.72
C ARG A 9 12.02 51.24 22.03
N ARG A 10 12.47 51.00 23.27
CA ARG A 10 13.22 49.79 23.65
C ARG A 10 12.36 48.65 24.23
N ILE A 11 11.12 48.91 24.63
CA ILE A 11 10.26 47.89 25.25
C ILE A 11 9.52 47.07 24.18
N PHE A 12 9.21 47.68 23.03
CA PHE A 12 8.46 47.02 21.96
C PHE A 12 9.28 45.97 21.17
N SER A 13 10.61 45.97 21.30
CA SER A 13 11.49 45.03 20.59
C SER A 13 11.67 43.68 21.29
N LEU A 14 11.23 43.53 22.54
CA LEU A 14 11.40 42.29 23.32
C LEU A 14 10.14 41.42 23.42
N LEU A 15 8.97 41.93 22.98
CA LEU A 15 7.69 41.21 23.07
C LEU A 15 7.23 40.59 21.74
N ILE A 16 7.90 40.91 20.63
CA ILE A 16 7.55 40.39 19.29
C ILE A 16 8.03 38.95 19.03
N PRO A 17 9.11 38.38 19.64
CA PRO A 17 9.50 37.01 19.31
C PRO A 17 8.64 35.96 20.04
N PHE A 18 7.83 36.35 21.02
CA PHE A 18 7.01 35.40 21.79
C PHE A 18 5.70 35.00 21.08
N PHE A 19 5.25 35.78 20.10
CA PHE A 19 4.02 35.49 19.36
C PHE A 19 4.24 34.62 18.10
N PHE A 20 5.49 34.29 17.76
CA PHE A 20 5.83 33.42 16.63
C PHE A 20 6.09 31.96 17.03
N PHE A 21 5.92 31.61 18.31
CA PHE A 21 6.09 30.25 18.84
C PHE A 21 4.77 29.54 19.23
N THR A 22 3.62 30.00 18.74
CA THR A 22 2.41 29.17 18.81
C THR A 22 2.48 28.16 17.67
N SER A 23 3.01 26.98 17.97
CA SER A 23 2.87 25.79 17.12
C SER A 23 1.41 25.66 16.72
N VAL A 24 1.11 25.85 15.44
CA VAL A 24 -0.14 25.41 14.83
C VAL A 24 -0.11 23.89 14.89
N HIS A 25 -0.50 23.32 16.03
CA HIS A 25 -1.00 21.96 16.07
C HIS A 25 -2.37 22.00 15.42
N ALA A 26 -2.39 21.80 14.10
CA ALA A 26 -3.58 21.31 13.45
C ALA A 26 -3.82 19.90 14.02
N GLU A 27 -4.58 19.83 15.12
CA GLU A 27 -5.21 18.59 15.56
C GLU A 27 -6.13 18.18 14.42
N GLN A 28 -5.62 17.32 13.52
CA GLN A 28 -6.42 16.73 12.48
C GLN A 28 -7.32 15.72 13.19
N THR A 29 -8.45 16.21 13.73
CA THR A 29 -9.54 15.34 14.18
C THR A 29 -10.05 14.63 12.94
N ALA A 30 -9.39 13.52 12.61
CA ALA A 30 -9.89 12.57 11.65
C ALA A 30 -11.22 12.09 12.23
N ALA A 31 -12.32 12.64 11.71
CA ALA A 31 -13.61 12.02 11.88
C ALA A 31 -13.44 10.53 11.55
N PRO A 32 -13.96 9.61 12.38
CA PRO A 32 -13.79 8.20 12.12
C PRO A 32 -14.38 7.90 10.75
N ALA A 33 -13.50 7.68 9.77
CA ALA A 33 -13.93 7.39 8.40
C ALA A 33 -14.75 6.10 8.48
N LYS A 34 -16.02 6.17 8.03
CA LYS A 34 -16.83 4.96 7.91
C LYS A 34 -16.02 3.95 7.09
N PRO A 35 -15.88 2.70 7.55
CA PRO A 35 -15.06 1.72 6.86
C PRO A 35 -15.65 1.46 5.47
N VAL A 36 -14.98 1.97 4.44
CA VAL A 36 -15.35 1.70 3.05
C VAL A 36 -15.02 0.25 2.75
N THR A 37 -16.00 -0.54 2.33
CA THR A 37 -15.76 -1.93 1.91
C THR A 37 -14.99 -1.93 0.59
N VAL A 38 -13.92 -2.72 0.50
CA VAL A 38 -13.15 -2.85 -0.72
C VAL A 38 -13.91 -3.71 -1.73
N GLU A 39 -14.22 -3.14 -2.90
CA GLU A 39 -14.71 -3.84 -4.08
C GLU A 39 -13.52 -4.20 -4.99
N ALA A 40 -13.35 -5.49 -5.28
CA ALA A 40 -12.23 -6.02 -6.06
C ALA A 40 -12.62 -6.41 -7.49
N LYS A 41 -13.92 -6.51 -7.79
CA LYS A 41 -14.46 -6.78 -9.13
C LYS A 41 -14.51 -5.48 -9.92
N ASN A 42 -13.54 -5.30 -10.81
CA ASN A 42 -13.36 -4.04 -11.53
C ASN A 42 -14.58 -3.68 -12.40
N GLU A 43 -15.25 -4.67 -12.99
CA GLU A 43 -16.44 -4.50 -13.83
C GLU A 43 -17.62 -3.84 -13.11
N THR A 44 -17.66 -3.90 -11.78
CA THR A 44 -18.69 -3.23 -10.96
C THR A 44 -18.70 -1.71 -11.18
N PHE A 45 -17.56 -1.13 -11.56
CA PHE A 45 -17.40 0.32 -11.78
C PHE A 45 -17.62 0.75 -13.23
N ALA A 46 -17.80 -0.19 -14.16
CA ALA A 46 -17.91 0.13 -15.59
C ALA A 46 -19.12 1.03 -15.94
N PRO A 47 -20.32 0.84 -15.38
CA PRO A 47 -21.46 1.72 -15.68
C PRO A 47 -21.29 3.18 -15.20
N GLN A 48 -20.60 3.38 -14.06
CA GLN A 48 -20.44 4.68 -13.42
C GLN A 48 -19.22 5.45 -13.95
N HIS A 49 -18.20 4.72 -14.41
CA HIS A 49 -16.91 5.27 -14.86
C HIS A 49 -16.47 4.65 -16.19
N PRO A 50 -17.27 4.77 -17.27
CA PRO A 50 -17.03 4.05 -18.51
C PRO A 50 -15.69 4.41 -19.17
N ASP A 51 -15.32 5.70 -19.23
CA ASP A 51 -14.08 6.13 -19.87
C ASP A 51 -12.84 5.62 -19.12
N GLN A 52 -12.88 5.67 -17.78
CA GLN A 52 -11.80 5.18 -16.93
C GLN A 52 -11.70 3.66 -17.01
N TYR A 53 -12.84 2.96 -17.00
CA TYR A 53 -12.87 1.50 -17.10
C TYR A 53 -12.35 1.02 -18.46
N LEU A 54 -12.79 1.63 -19.56
CA LEU A 54 -12.38 1.25 -20.91
C LEU A 54 -10.88 1.51 -21.13
N SER A 55 -10.36 2.68 -20.73
CA SER A 55 -8.93 2.99 -20.83
C SER A 55 -8.06 2.11 -19.93
N TRP A 56 -8.52 1.78 -18.71
CA TRP A 56 -7.85 0.82 -17.84
C TRP A 56 -7.79 -0.58 -18.47
N LYS A 57 -8.92 -1.05 -19.03
CA LYS A 57 -9.02 -2.37 -19.67
C LYS A 57 -8.16 -2.48 -20.92
N ALA A 58 -7.96 -1.37 -21.64
CA ALA A 58 -7.10 -1.29 -22.82
C ALA A 58 -5.62 -1.61 -22.53
N THR A 59 -5.18 -1.64 -21.27
CA THR A 59 -3.83 -2.16 -20.94
C THR A 59 -3.62 -3.62 -21.35
N SER A 60 -4.68 -4.37 -21.65
CA SER A 60 -4.60 -5.70 -22.28
C SER A 60 -3.98 -5.68 -23.69
N GLU A 61 -3.98 -4.54 -24.38
CA GLU A 61 -3.34 -4.37 -25.69
C GLU A 61 -1.81 -4.35 -25.58
N GLN A 62 -1.28 -3.91 -24.44
CA GLN A 62 0.16 -3.91 -24.11
C GLN A 62 0.59 -5.33 -23.69
N SER A 63 0.55 -6.26 -24.63
CA SER A 63 0.60 -7.70 -24.37
C SER A 63 1.98 -8.35 -24.54
N GLU A 64 2.89 -7.68 -25.25
CA GLU A 64 4.24 -8.19 -25.52
C GLU A 64 4.99 -8.45 -24.21
N ARG A 65 5.58 -9.65 -24.09
CA ARG A 65 6.38 -10.07 -22.94
C ARG A 65 7.79 -10.40 -23.42
N VAL A 66 8.70 -9.44 -23.30
CA VAL A 66 10.09 -9.56 -23.75
C VAL A 66 10.94 -10.20 -22.65
N ASP A 67 11.66 -11.27 -23.00
CA ASP A 67 12.60 -11.95 -22.12
C ASP A 67 13.89 -11.12 -21.97
N ALA A 68 14.10 -10.56 -20.77
CA ALA A 68 15.26 -9.74 -20.49
C ALA A 68 16.53 -10.57 -20.21
N LEU A 69 16.39 -11.85 -19.83
CA LEU A 69 17.53 -12.75 -19.68
C LEU A 69 18.05 -13.21 -21.04
N ALA A 70 17.16 -13.42 -22.00
CA ALA A 70 17.54 -13.70 -23.38
C ALA A 70 18.23 -12.50 -24.04
N GLU A 71 17.74 -11.28 -23.79
CA GLU A 71 18.38 -10.04 -24.26
C GLU A 71 19.73 -9.78 -23.58
N ASP A 72 19.85 -10.03 -22.27
CA ASP A 72 21.07 -9.83 -21.51
C ASP A 72 21.41 -11.02 -20.58
N PRO A 73 22.13 -12.03 -21.11
CA PRO A 73 22.50 -13.23 -20.33
C PRO A 73 23.41 -12.98 -19.13
N ARG A 74 24.03 -11.79 -19.03
CA ARG A 74 24.87 -11.43 -17.87
C ARG A 74 24.05 -11.37 -16.57
N LEU A 75 22.75 -11.05 -16.69
CA LEU A 75 21.81 -11.02 -15.58
C LEU A 75 21.65 -12.39 -14.91
N VAL A 76 21.77 -13.49 -15.67
CA VAL A 76 21.72 -14.85 -15.15
C VAL A 76 22.87 -15.10 -14.17
N ILE A 77 24.08 -14.66 -14.52
CA ILE A 77 25.27 -14.81 -13.68
C ILE A 77 25.20 -13.88 -12.47
N LEU A 78 24.79 -12.63 -12.67
CA LEU A 78 24.66 -11.65 -11.57
C LEU A 78 23.67 -12.12 -10.49
N TRP A 79 22.61 -12.82 -10.88
CA TRP A 79 21.58 -13.33 -9.98
C TRP A 79 21.70 -14.82 -9.69
N ALA A 80 22.89 -15.40 -9.89
CA ALA A 80 23.12 -16.82 -9.62
C ALA A 80 22.70 -17.19 -8.19
N GLY A 81 21.86 -18.22 -8.05
CA GLY A 81 21.27 -18.65 -6.78
C GLY A 81 19.97 -17.94 -6.38
N TYR A 82 19.50 -16.97 -7.16
CA TYR A 82 18.26 -16.23 -6.90
C TYR A 82 17.20 -16.47 -7.99
N PRO A 83 15.88 -16.45 -7.69
CA PRO A 83 14.85 -16.79 -8.69
C PRO A 83 14.88 -15.94 -9.96
N PHE A 84 15.40 -14.73 -9.90
CA PHE A 84 15.55 -13.84 -11.05
C PHE A 84 16.51 -14.37 -12.12
N SER A 85 17.44 -15.27 -11.79
CA SER A 85 18.28 -15.92 -12.81
C SER A 85 17.54 -17.00 -13.62
N ARG A 86 16.35 -17.43 -13.17
CA ARG A 86 15.54 -18.44 -13.86
C ARG A 86 14.56 -17.84 -14.87
N ASP A 87 13.98 -16.71 -14.52
CA ASP A 87 12.99 -16.02 -15.36
C ASP A 87 12.86 -14.55 -14.95
N TYR A 88 13.08 -13.66 -15.91
CA TYR A 88 12.92 -12.23 -15.75
C TYR A 88 12.54 -11.60 -17.09
N ASN A 89 11.30 -11.14 -17.18
CA ASN A 89 10.75 -10.46 -18.36
C ASN A 89 10.60 -8.96 -18.08
N LYS A 90 10.68 -8.15 -19.13
CA LYS A 90 10.29 -6.73 -19.07
C LYS A 90 8.79 -6.62 -18.73
N PRO A 91 8.36 -5.54 -18.06
CA PRO A 91 6.95 -5.36 -17.72
C PRO A 91 6.09 -5.16 -18.96
N ARG A 92 4.81 -5.51 -18.82
CA ARG A 92 3.75 -5.26 -19.80
C ARG A 92 2.51 -4.68 -19.11
N GLY A 93 1.39 -4.57 -19.81
CA GLY A 93 0.19 -3.90 -19.29
C GLY A 93 -0.35 -4.48 -17.98
N HIS A 94 -0.94 -3.62 -17.14
CA HIS A 94 -1.48 -4.00 -15.82
C HIS A 94 -2.49 -5.15 -15.88
N ALA A 95 -3.23 -5.29 -16.98
CA ALA A 95 -4.14 -6.42 -17.22
C ALA A 95 -3.50 -7.80 -17.04
N PHE A 96 -2.17 -7.91 -17.22
CA PHE A 96 -1.44 -9.16 -17.10
C PHE A 96 -0.78 -9.40 -15.74
N ALA A 97 -0.88 -8.46 -14.79
CA ALA A 97 -0.18 -8.56 -13.51
C ALA A 97 -0.44 -9.90 -12.77
N VAL A 98 -1.70 -10.33 -12.71
CA VAL A 98 -2.09 -11.63 -12.10
C VAL A 98 -1.60 -12.82 -12.91
N THR A 99 -1.63 -12.72 -14.23
CA THR A 99 -1.16 -13.79 -15.13
C THR A 99 0.36 -13.96 -15.02
N ASP A 100 1.12 -12.87 -15.08
CA ASP A 100 2.58 -12.91 -15.06
C ASP A 100 3.15 -13.35 -13.71
N VAL A 101 2.50 -13.02 -12.59
CA VAL A 101 2.92 -13.56 -11.28
C VAL A 101 2.60 -15.05 -11.14
N ARG A 102 1.64 -15.59 -11.90
CA ARG A 102 1.32 -17.02 -11.90
C ARG A 102 2.23 -17.82 -12.83
N GLU A 103 2.54 -17.27 -13.99
CA GLU A 103 3.26 -17.98 -15.05
C GLU A 103 4.79 -17.94 -14.88
N THR A 104 5.31 -16.98 -14.12
CA THR A 104 6.75 -16.83 -13.95
C THR A 104 7.39 -18.03 -13.26
N LEU A 105 8.57 -18.46 -13.73
CA LEU A 105 9.33 -19.53 -13.06
C LEU A 105 9.80 -19.13 -11.66
N ARG A 106 9.75 -17.84 -11.31
CA ARG A 106 10.12 -17.34 -9.98
C ARG A 106 9.22 -17.88 -8.87
N THR A 107 7.92 -18.04 -9.12
CA THR A 107 6.96 -18.58 -8.15
C THR A 107 6.96 -20.10 -8.08
N GLY A 108 7.69 -20.77 -8.98
CA GLY A 108 7.77 -22.23 -9.02
C GLY A 108 6.43 -22.91 -9.35
N ALA A 109 6.28 -24.16 -8.91
CA ALA A 109 5.11 -24.98 -9.17
C ALA A 109 4.62 -25.67 -7.87
N PRO A 110 4.12 -24.89 -6.88
CA PRO A 110 3.70 -25.43 -5.59
C PRO A 110 2.61 -26.50 -5.76
N LYS A 111 2.70 -27.58 -4.97
CA LYS A 111 1.74 -28.70 -5.04
C LYS A 111 0.56 -28.55 -4.08
N ASN A 112 0.69 -27.69 -3.08
CA ASN A 112 -0.34 -27.37 -2.09
C ASN A 112 -0.17 -25.92 -1.59
N ALA A 113 -0.96 -25.50 -0.59
CA ALA A 113 -0.97 -24.12 -0.11
C ALA A 113 0.22 -23.76 0.80
N GLU A 114 0.91 -24.77 1.32
CA GLU A 114 2.04 -24.66 2.24
C GLU A 114 3.39 -24.83 1.52
N ASP A 115 3.38 -25.12 0.22
CA ASP A 115 4.54 -25.34 -0.64
C ASP A 115 4.87 -24.10 -1.49
N GLY A 116 6.05 -24.10 -2.09
CA GLY A 116 6.53 -23.08 -3.02
C GLY A 116 7.68 -22.23 -2.49
N PRO A 117 8.51 -21.67 -3.38
CA PRO A 117 9.70 -20.91 -2.99
C PRO A 117 9.42 -19.51 -2.46
N LEU A 118 8.22 -18.95 -2.68
CA LEU A 118 7.92 -17.54 -2.43
C LEU A 118 6.70 -17.36 -1.49
N PRO A 119 6.71 -16.33 -0.62
CA PRO A 119 5.62 -16.08 0.32
C PRO A 119 4.45 -15.30 -0.31
N MET A 120 3.36 -15.17 0.45
CA MET A 120 2.16 -14.40 0.05
C MET A 120 2.42 -12.93 -0.32
N ALA A 121 3.54 -12.35 0.12
CA ALA A 121 3.90 -10.96 -0.19
C ALA A 121 4.07 -10.70 -1.70
N CYS A 122 4.33 -11.72 -2.53
CA CYS A 122 4.42 -11.56 -3.98
C CYS A 122 3.10 -11.15 -4.64
N TRP A 123 1.97 -11.37 -3.99
CA TRP A 123 0.65 -10.92 -4.44
C TRP A 123 0.38 -9.44 -4.20
N SER A 124 1.08 -8.82 -3.25
CA SER A 124 0.74 -7.51 -2.67
C SER A 124 0.52 -6.39 -3.69
N CYS A 125 1.22 -6.44 -4.82
CA CYS A 125 1.16 -5.43 -5.88
C CYS A 125 0.53 -5.95 -7.18
N LYS A 126 -0.34 -6.97 -7.13
CA LYS A 126 -0.84 -7.66 -8.32
C LYS A 126 -2.37 -7.66 -8.47
N SER A 127 -3.13 -7.49 -7.39
CA SER A 127 -4.59 -7.55 -7.45
C SER A 127 -5.26 -6.70 -6.37
N PRO A 128 -6.42 -6.08 -6.64
CA PRO A 128 -7.25 -5.45 -5.61
C PRO A 128 -7.76 -6.45 -4.57
N ASP A 129 -7.74 -7.76 -4.84
CA ASP A 129 -8.04 -8.80 -3.85
C ASP A 129 -7.12 -8.74 -2.63
N VAL A 130 -5.90 -8.22 -2.77
CA VAL A 130 -5.00 -8.02 -1.63
C VAL A 130 -5.63 -7.05 -0.63
N ALA A 131 -6.14 -5.91 -1.09
CA ALA A 131 -6.81 -4.94 -0.22
C ALA A 131 -8.07 -5.55 0.41
N ARG A 132 -8.84 -6.33 -0.34
CA ARG A 132 -10.01 -7.06 0.17
C ARG A 132 -9.64 -8.05 1.26
N LEU A 133 -8.55 -8.81 1.08
CA LEU A 133 -8.07 -9.79 2.05
C LEU A 133 -7.48 -9.13 3.30
N ILE A 134 -6.71 -8.04 3.15
CA ILE A 134 -6.21 -7.25 4.28
C ILE A 134 -7.39 -6.75 5.12
N GLN A 135 -8.41 -6.17 4.49
CA GLN A 135 -9.59 -5.70 5.20
C GLN A 135 -10.36 -6.85 5.89
N LYS A 136 -10.53 -8.00 5.22
CA LYS A 136 -11.22 -9.16 5.78
C LYS A 136 -10.46 -9.75 6.97
N THR A 137 -9.16 -9.96 6.83
CA THR A 137 -8.32 -10.56 7.87
C THR A 137 -8.11 -9.63 9.05
N ALA A 138 -7.96 -8.32 8.83
CA ALA A 138 -7.96 -7.33 9.91
C ALA A 138 -9.28 -7.35 10.69
N LYS A 139 -10.43 -7.37 10.00
CA LYS A 139 -11.75 -7.51 10.65
C LYS A 139 -11.87 -8.82 11.45
N MET A 140 -11.36 -9.94 10.91
CA MET A 140 -11.35 -11.23 11.61
C MET A 140 -10.41 -11.25 12.82
N ALA A 141 -9.24 -10.61 12.74
CA ALA A 141 -8.32 -10.51 13.86
C ALA A 141 -8.95 -9.71 15.01
N THR A 142 -9.56 -8.57 14.70
CA THR A 142 -10.27 -7.74 15.68
C THR A 142 -11.49 -8.47 16.27
N SER A 143 -12.29 -9.16 15.45
CA SER A 143 -13.41 -9.96 15.96
C SER A 143 -12.95 -11.12 16.84
N THR A 144 -11.82 -11.75 16.52
CA THR A 144 -11.22 -12.82 17.33
C THR A 144 -10.70 -12.28 18.67
N VAL A 145 -10.03 -11.12 18.67
CA VAL A 145 -9.57 -10.45 19.91
C VAL A 145 -10.76 -10.06 20.77
N ASN A 146 -11.80 -9.48 20.18
CA ASN A 146 -13.02 -9.10 20.90
C ASN A 146 -13.78 -10.33 21.42
N GLY A 147 -13.83 -11.42 20.66
CA GLY A 147 -14.42 -12.69 21.08
C GLY A 147 -13.65 -13.35 22.23
N ARG A 148 -12.30 -13.33 22.19
CA ARG A 148 -11.45 -13.80 23.29
C ARG A 148 -11.59 -12.92 24.54
N ALA A 149 -11.72 -11.61 24.36
CA ALA A 149 -11.97 -10.68 25.47
C ALA A 149 -13.36 -10.89 26.10
N ALA A 150 -14.40 -11.14 25.29
CA ALA A 150 -15.74 -11.47 25.76
C ALA A 150 -15.79 -12.83 26.49
N ALA A 151 -15.14 -13.86 25.94
CA ALA A 151 -15.04 -15.18 26.56
C ALA A 151 -14.23 -15.15 27.87
N ARG A 152 -13.19 -14.32 27.97
CA ARG A 152 -12.45 -14.11 29.22
C ARG A 152 -13.31 -13.41 30.28
N LYS A 153 -14.20 -12.49 29.89
CA LYS A 153 -15.16 -11.87 30.83
C LYS A 153 -16.20 -12.87 31.32
N SER A 154 -16.71 -13.76 30.46
CA SER A 154 -17.71 -14.76 30.87
C SER A 154 -17.15 -15.88 31.74
N SER A 155 -15.84 -16.17 31.68
CA SER A 155 -15.21 -17.19 32.55
C SER A 155 -14.86 -16.68 33.95
N THR A 156 -15.11 -15.40 34.26
CA THR A 156 -14.79 -14.77 35.55
C THR A 156 -16.04 -14.39 36.34
N THR A 157 -17.21 -14.92 35.96
CA THR A 157 -18.50 -14.82 36.66
C THR A 157 -18.98 -16.23 36.97
#